data_AF-X1FZ04-F1
#
_entry.id   AF-X1FZ04-F1
#
_cell.length_a   1.000
_cell.length_b   1.000
_cell.length_c   1.000
_cell.angle_alpha   90.00
_cell.angle_beta   90.00
_cell.angle_gamma   90.00
#
_symmetry.space_group_name_H-M   'P 1'
#
loop_
_entity.id
_entity.type
_entity.pdbx_description
1 polymer ?
#
loop_
_entity_poly.entity_id
_entity_poly.type
_entity_poly.pdbx_seq_one_letter_code
_entity_poly.pdbx_strand_id
1 'polypeptide(L)' 'MKVFEIDGKKYQLPNKLNNFQLEMYVHLINWKWVHLTREPGFDKCILYDALLPNEMKAQYF' A
#
# COMPACT_ATOMS: atom_id res chain seq x y z
N MET A 1 9.09 7.65 0.75
CA MET A 1 8.57 6.31 1.09
C MET A 1 9.62 5.58 1.91
N LYS A 2 9.19 4.75 2.85
CA LYS A 2 10.06 3.87 3.62
C LYS A 2 9.48 2.47 3.66
N VAL A 3 10.36 1.48 3.61
CA VAL A 3 9.99 0.08 3.78
C VAL A 3 9.91 -0.21 5.28
N PHE A 4 8.74 -0.67 5.72
CA PHE A 4 8.51 -1.14 7.08
C PHE A 4 8.43 -2.66 7.07
N GLU A 5 9.11 -3.31 8.01
CA GLU A 5 8.99 -4.76 8.21
C GLU A 5 8.10 -5.01 9.43
N ILE A 6 6.95 -5.64 9.21
CA ILE A 6 5.94 -5.92 10.24
C ILE A 6 5.49 -7.37 10.03
N ASP A 7 5.65 -8.20 11.06
CA ASP A 7 5.33 -9.65 11.02
C ASP A 7 5.97 -10.39 9.83
N GLY A 8 7.22 -10.06 9.51
CA GLY A 8 7.97 -10.65 8.40
C GLY A 8 7.52 -10.19 7.00
N LYS A 9 6.54 -9.29 6.91
CA LYS A 9 6.10 -8.68 5.65
C LYS A 9 6.70 -7.29 5.50
N LYS A 10 7.09 -6.96 4.27
CA LYS A 10 7.63 -5.63 3.92
C LYS A 10 6.54 -4.79 3.29
N TYR A 11 6.38 -3.56 3.78
CA TYR A 11 5.36 -2.62 3.34
C TYR A 11 6.00 -1.31 2.88
N GLN A 12 5.63 -0.83 1.70
CA GLN A 12 6.04 0.46 1.15
C GLN A 12 5.04 1.54 1.59
N LEU A 13 5.38 2.26 2.67
CA LEU A 13 4.49 3.21 3.33
C LEU A 13 5.05 4.65 3.34
N PRO A 14 4.17 5.65 3.56
CA PRO A 14 4.59 7.02 3.91
C PRO A 14 5.44 7.08 5.19
N ASN A 15 6.33 8.08 5.27
CA ASN A 15 7.35 8.18 6.33
C ASN A 15 6.84 8.72 7.68
N LYS A 16 5.67 9.36 7.72
CA LYS A 16 5.16 10.10 8.87
C LYS A 16 3.76 9.63 9.25
N LEU A 17 3.64 8.36 9.63
CA LEU A 17 2.40 7.79 10.13
C LEU A 17 2.49 7.69 11.67
N ASN A 18 1.43 8.09 12.37
CA ASN A 18 1.27 7.72 13.78
C ASN A 18 0.85 6.23 13.90
N ASN A 19 0.83 5.68 15.11
CA ASN A 19 0.55 4.26 15.32
C ASN A 19 -0.81 3.82 14.74
N PHE A 20 -1.87 4.60 14.98
CA PHE A 20 -3.20 4.29 14.43
C PHE A 20 -3.20 4.31 12.90
N GLN A 21 -2.57 5.32 12.29
CA GLN A 21 -2.44 5.40 10.84
C GLN A 21 -1.63 4.23 10.27
N LEU A 22 -0.54 3.83 10.94
CA LEU A 22 0.26 2.69 10.53
C LEU A 22 -0.57 1.40 10.53
N GLU A 23 -1.28 1.12 11.63
CA GLU A 23 -2.16 -0.04 11.76
C GLU A 23 -3.26 -0.04 10.69
N MET A 24 -3.87 1.11 10.43
CA MET A 24 -4.89 1.26 9.39
C MET A 24 -4.31 0.99 8.00
N TYR A 25 -3.14 1.55 7.67
CA TYR A 25 -2.46 1.30 6.39
C TYR A 25 -2.16 -0.19 6.20
N VAL A 26 -1.59 -0.84 7.22
CA VAL A 26 -1.27 -2.27 7.18
C VAL A 26 -2.54 -3.11 7.00
N HIS A 27 -3.63 -2.77 7.70
CA HIS A 27 -4.92 -3.45 7.56
C HIS A 27 -5.44 -3.36 6.12
N LEU A 28 -5.49 -2.16 5.55
CA LEU A 28 -6.01 -1.94 4.19
C LEU A 28 -5.13 -2.59 3.12
N ILE A 29 -3.81 -2.55 3.28
CA ILE A 29 -2.88 -3.21 2.35
C ILE A 29 -3.06 -4.72 2.40
N ASN A 30 -3.14 -5.31 3.60
CA ASN A 30 -3.39 -6.74 3.74
C ASN A 30 -4.71 -7.15 3.08
N TRP A 31 -5.78 -6.38 3.28
CA TRP A 31 -7.05 -6.62 2.61
C TRP A 31 -6.91 -6.55 1.08
N LYS A 32 -6.26 -5.51 0.55
CA LYS A 32 -6.00 -5.36 -0.90
C LYS A 32 -5.21 -6.55 -1.46
N TRP A 33 -4.16 -6.99 -0.77
CA TRP A 33 -3.32 -8.11 -1.19
C TRP A 33 -4.07 -9.45 -1.25
N VAL A 34 -5.12 -9.62 -0.46
CA VAL A 34 -5.95 -10.83 -0.44
C VAL A 34 -7.04 -10.76 -1.51
N HIS A 35 -7.65 -9.58 -1.71
CA HIS A 35 -8.88 -9.47 -2.49
C HIS A 35 -8.71 -8.85 -3.89
N LEU A 36 -7.66 -8.09 -4.13
CA LEU A 36 -7.48 -7.33 -5.37
C LEU A 36 -6.16 -7.67 -6.07
N THR A 37 -5.03 -7.25 -5.50
CA THR A 37 -3.70 -7.43 -6.10
C THR A 37 -2.60 -7.16 -5.09
N ARG A 38 -1.44 -7.78 -5.29
CA ARG A 38 -0.20 -7.47 -4.55
C ARG A 38 0.64 -6.38 -5.21
N GLU A 39 0.32 -6.00 -6.44
CA GLU A 39 1.09 -5.01 -7.17
C GLU A 39 0.90 -3.62 -6.55
N PRO A 40 1.98 -2.87 -6.30
CA PRO A 40 1.91 -1.52 -5.77
C PRO A 40 1.36 -0.55 -6.82
N GLY A 41 0.71 0.50 -6.35
CA GLY A 41 0.32 1.62 -7.19
C GLY A 41 1.41 2.70 -7.23
N PHE A 42 1.30 3.57 -8.22
CA PHE A 42 2.28 4.61 -8.49
C PHE A 42 1.71 6.00 -8.16
N ASP A 43 2.45 6.79 -7.39
CA ASP A 43 2.20 8.21 -7.17
C ASP A 43 3.51 8.99 -7.17
N LYS A 44 3.61 10.05 -8.00
CA LYS A 44 4.78 10.94 -8.12
C LYS A 44 6.13 10.20 -8.19
N CYS A 45 6.22 9.17 -9.02
CA CYS A 45 7.43 8.35 -9.16
C CYS A 45 7.78 7.44 -7.97
N ILE A 46 6.85 7.25 -7.05
CA ILE A 46 7.03 6.42 -5.87
C ILE A 46 5.96 5.33 -5.83
N LEU A 47 6.38 4.10 -5.54
CA LEU A 47 5.50 2.96 -5.36
C LEU A 47 4.96 2.90 -3.93
N TYR A 48 3.68 2.60 -3.81
CA TYR A 48 2.99 2.43 -2.53
C TYR A 48 2.08 1.22 -2.59
N ASP A 49 2.21 0.32 -1.61
CA ASP A 49 1.38 -0.89 -1.56
C ASP A 49 -0.10 -0.58 -1.30
N ALA A 50 -0.37 0.57 -0.68
CA ALA A 50 -1.74 1.05 -0.42
C ALA A 50 -2.48 1.51 -1.69
N LEU A 51 -1.75 1.89 -2.73
CA LEU A 51 -2.36 2.40 -3.97
C LEU A 51 -2.63 1.26 -4.94
N LEU A 52 -3.71 1.36 -5.71
CA LEU A 52 -3.98 0.42 -6.80
C LEU A 52 -3.03 0.66 -7.99
N PRO A 53 -2.65 -0.38 -8.74
CA PRO A 53 -1.97 -0.24 -10.02
C PRO A 53 -2.77 0.63 -10.99
N ASN A 54 -2.07 1.31 -11.89
CA ASN A 54 -2.72 2.25 -12.80
C ASN A 54 -3.66 1.54 -13.78
N GLU A 55 -3.35 0.30 -14.15
CA GLU A 55 -4.21 -0.53 -15.00
C GLU A 55 -5.57 -0.78 -14.34
N MET A 56 -5.58 -1.04 -13.03
CA MET A 56 -6.83 -1.23 -12.29
C MET A 56 -7.60 0.07 -12.11
N LYS A 57 -6.91 1.21 -11.93
CA LYS A 57 -7.59 2.51 -11.85
C LYS A 57 -8.36 2.83 -13.13
N ALA A 58 -7.79 2.54 -14.30
CA ALA A 58 -8.43 2.80 -15.58
C ALA A 58 -9.71 1.99 -15.82
N GLN A 59 -9.95 0.90 -15.06
CA GLN A 59 -11.15 0.08 -15.18
C GLN A 59 -12.36 0.65 -14.42
N TYR A 60 -12.15 1.56 -13.48
CA TYR A 60 -13.21 2.10 -12.60
C TYR A 60 -13.52 3.60 -12.83
N PHE A 61 -12.85 4.25 -13.78
CA PHE A 61 -13.09 5.63 -14.21
C PHE A 61 -13.50 5.64 -15.69
#